data_AF-A0A5C3P3V6-F1
#
_entry.id   AF-A0A5C3P3V6-F1
#
_cell.length_a   1.000
_cell.length_b   1.000
_cell.length_c   1.000
_cell.angle_alpha   90.00
_cell.angle_beta   90.00
_cell.angle_gamma   90.00
#
_symmetry.space_group_name_H-M   'P 1'
#
loop_
_entity.id
_entity.type
_entity.pdbx_description
1 polymer ?
#
loop_
_entity_poly.entity_id
_entity_poly.type
_entity_poly.pdbx_seq_one_letter_code
_entity_poly.pdbx_strand_id
1 'polypeptide(L)'
;MEVEPEPPLSSGNSGGHDVDDDVTLIEDPEVRTPARVIGCRDEVAILLDWAVERDRRRVRRYLESANVADAKWSVSQFHPDSCAWPEPAPYVMYGAQPATLCTVARLISGDFHMAVHEPPSFVVVLELLREVDCSAIRRLKRHWGGKDIEGRRIEAARKLPTHRQGFDNFYWAGDRMSPPGMEELMAFTSLRPDDLVYVEWRIARDNGDVVFRLQAVHFIARPPHNL
;
A
#
# COMPACT_ATOMS: atom_id res chain seq x y z
N MET A 1 12.10 -18.84 57.89
CA MET A 1 10.82 -19.59 57.84
C MET A 1 10.50 -19.74 56.38
N GLU A 2 10.96 -20.84 55.80
CA GLU A 2 10.71 -21.21 54.42
C GLU A 2 9.40 -22.00 54.41
N VAL A 3 8.47 -21.58 53.55
CA VAL A 3 7.16 -22.20 53.39
C VAL A 3 7.20 -22.98 52.08
N GLU A 4 7.27 -24.31 52.17
CA GLU A 4 7.14 -25.20 51.03
C GLU A 4 5.66 -25.32 50.62
N PRO A 5 5.32 -25.26 49.32
CA PRO A 5 3.95 -25.42 48.85
C PRO A 5 3.58 -26.89 48.59
N GLU A 6 2.40 -27.29 49.07
CA GLU A 6 1.78 -28.60 48.83
C GLU A 6 1.37 -28.82 47.36
N PRO A 7 1.38 -30.09 46.87
CA PRO A 7 0.94 -30.44 45.53
C PRO A 7 -0.58 -30.63 45.43
N PRO A 8 -1.25 -30.21 44.34
CA PRO A 8 -2.65 -30.53 44.14
C PRO A 8 -2.84 -31.91 43.49
N LEU A 9 -3.89 -32.56 43.99
CA LEU A 9 -4.42 -33.87 43.65
C LEU A 9 -4.92 -33.97 42.20
N SER A 10 -4.61 -35.09 41.56
CA SER A 10 -5.27 -35.53 40.32
C SER A 10 -6.47 -36.42 40.64
N SER A 11 -7.61 -36.19 39.98
CA SER A 11 -8.40 -37.20 39.24
C SER A 11 -9.85 -36.74 39.05
N GLY A 12 -10.37 -36.96 37.84
CA GLY A 12 -11.77 -36.70 37.50
C GLY A 12 -12.01 -36.87 36.00
N ASN A 13 -12.30 -38.11 35.61
CA ASN A 13 -12.54 -38.56 34.23
C ASN A 13 -14.06 -38.76 34.02
N SER A 14 -14.63 -38.15 32.97
CA SER A 14 -15.97 -38.39 32.42
C SER A 14 -16.05 -37.61 31.10
N GLY A 15 -16.30 -38.15 29.91
CA GLY A 15 -17.10 -39.30 29.52
C GLY A 15 -18.36 -38.80 28.79
N GLY A 16 -18.29 -38.64 27.46
CA GLY A 16 -19.39 -38.27 26.55
C GLY A 16 -18.81 -37.95 25.17
N HIS A 17 -18.79 -38.85 24.18
CA HIS A 17 -19.88 -39.29 23.29
C HIS A 17 -20.44 -38.15 22.42
N ASP A 18 -19.89 -37.96 21.22
CA ASP A 18 -20.55 -37.31 20.09
C ASP A 18 -20.00 -37.87 18.75
N VAL A 19 -20.85 -38.71 18.16
CA VAL A 19 -21.17 -38.94 16.74
C VAL A 19 -20.08 -38.72 15.68
N ASP A 20 -19.64 -39.82 15.06
CA ASP A 20 -19.01 -39.86 13.73
C ASP A 20 -20.05 -39.47 12.66
N ASP A 21 -19.94 -38.27 12.10
CA ASP A 21 -20.61 -37.91 10.84
C ASP A 21 -19.69 -38.28 9.67
N ASP A 22 -19.99 -39.42 9.07
CA ASP A 22 -19.36 -39.94 7.85
C ASP A 22 -19.88 -39.14 6.64
N VAL A 23 -19.14 -38.10 6.23
CA VAL A 23 -19.51 -37.24 5.09
C VAL A 23 -19.18 -37.95 3.78
N THR A 24 -20.20 -38.56 3.16
CA THR A 24 -20.09 -39.04 1.78
C THR A 24 -20.27 -37.88 0.80
N LEU A 25 -19.20 -37.50 0.10
CA LEU A 25 -19.24 -36.51 -0.99
C LEU A 25 -19.88 -37.16 -2.23
N ILE A 26 -21.13 -36.79 -2.53
CA ILE A 26 -21.75 -37.05 -3.82
C ILE A 26 -21.33 -35.92 -4.75
N GLU A 27 -20.43 -36.20 -5.70
CA GLU A 27 -20.06 -35.25 -6.75
C GLU A 27 -21.17 -35.20 -7.81
N ASP A 28 -21.86 -34.08 -7.89
CA ASP A 28 -22.85 -33.77 -8.93
C ASP A 28 -22.17 -32.98 -10.06
N PRO A 29 -22.01 -33.54 -11.27
CA PRO A 29 -21.16 -32.96 -12.31
C PRO A 29 -21.79 -31.79 -13.10
N GLU A 30 -22.99 -31.31 -12.76
CA GLU A 30 -23.68 -30.27 -13.56
C GLU A 30 -24.17 -29.04 -12.79
N VAL A 31 -23.73 -28.82 -11.56
CA VAL A 31 -24.09 -27.60 -10.81
C VAL A 31 -23.13 -26.45 -11.15
N ARG A 32 -23.60 -25.56 -12.04
CA ARG A 32 -23.09 -24.20 -12.20
C ARG A 32 -22.95 -23.55 -10.82
N THR A 33 -21.71 -23.41 -10.38
CA THR A 33 -21.40 -22.89 -9.05
C THR A 33 -21.93 -21.46 -8.95
N PRO A 34 -22.79 -21.12 -7.97
CA PRO A 34 -23.13 -19.74 -7.69
C PRO A 34 -21.83 -19.02 -7.31
N ALA A 35 -21.64 -17.81 -7.83
CA ALA A 35 -20.50 -16.96 -7.53
C ALA A 35 -20.22 -17.00 -6.02
N ARG A 36 -19.14 -17.69 -5.63
CA ARG A 36 -18.64 -17.65 -4.27
C ARG A 36 -18.46 -16.17 -3.94
N VAL A 37 -19.09 -15.71 -2.87
CA VAL A 37 -18.68 -14.49 -2.20
C VAL A 37 -17.31 -14.81 -1.60
N ILE A 38 -16.28 -14.60 -2.42
CA ILE A 38 -14.90 -14.77 -2.06
C ILE A 38 -14.62 -13.70 -1.01
N GLY A 39 -14.26 -14.14 0.20
CA GLY A 39 -13.95 -13.23 1.28
C GLY A 39 -12.92 -12.21 0.81
N CYS A 40 -13.18 -10.93 1.10
CA CYS A 40 -12.36 -9.75 0.77
C CYS A 40 -10.88 -9.81 1.19
N ARG A 41 -10.40 -10.94 1.74
CA ARG A 41 -9.03 -11.19 2.18
C ARG A 41 -8.19 -12.02 1.18
N ASP A 42 -8.81 -12.86 0.34
CA ASP A 42 -8.04 -13.85 -0.44
C ASP A 42 -7.79 -13.49 -1.91
N GLU A 43 -8.46 -12.48 -2.45
CA GLU A 43 -8.22 -12.02 -3.82
C GLU A 43 -7.68 -10.59 -3.84
N VAL A 44 -6.47 -10.41 -3.29
CA VAL A 44 -5.56 -9.43 -3.89
C VAL A 44 -5.13 -10.04 -5.22
N ALA A 45 -6.02 -10.06 -6.20
CA ALA A 45 -5.70 -10.36 -7.59
C ALA A 45 -4.82 -9.22 -8.09
N ILE A 46 -3.54 -9.27 -7.71
CA ILE A 46 -2.51 -8.42 -8.25
C ILE A 46 -2.38 -8.86 -9.70
N LEU A 47 -2.90 -8.06 -10.63
CA LEU A 47 -2.88 -8.30 -12.08
C LEU A 47 -1.44 -8.18 -12.61
N LEU A 48 -0.56 -9.07 -12.15
CA LEU A 48 0.84 -9.16 -12.53
C LEU A 48 1.16 -10.62 -12.85
N ASP A 49 0.76 -11.03 -14.05
CA ASP A 49 0.95 -12.41 -14.52
C ASP A 49 2.42 -12.81 -14.54
N TRP A 50 3.32 -11.83 -14.72
CA TRP A 50 4.76 -12.01 -14.71
C TRP A 50 5.38 -12.03 -13.30
N ALA A 51 4.69 -11.53 -12.28
CA ALA A 51 5.27 -11.40 -10.94
C ALA A 51 5.34 -12.77 -10.26
N VAL A 52 6.54 -13.15 -9.81
CA VAL A 52 6.75 -14.40 -9.09
C VAL A 52 6.05 -14.37 -7.72
N GLU A 53 5.76 -15.54 -7.17
CA GLU A 53 5.06 -15.67 -5.87
C GLU A 53 5.77 -14.93 -4.73
N ARG A 54 7.11 -14.83 -4.77
CA ARG A 54 7.89 -14.01 -3.85
C ARG A 54 7.41 -12.55 -3.85
N ASP A 55 7.28 -11.95 -5.03
CA ASP A 55 6.90 -10.54 -5.18
C ASP A 55 5.43 -10.34 -4.82
N ARG A 56 4.55 -11.27 -5.21
CA ARG A 56 3.12 -11.24 -4.82
C ARG A 56 2.94 -11.26 -3.31
N ARG A 57 3.66 -12.13 -2.59
CA ARG A 57 3.66 -12.16 -1.12
C ARG A 57 4.16 -10.86 -0.52
N ARG A 58 5.18 -10.25 -1.12
CA ARG A 58 5.69 -8.96 -0.66
C ARG A 58 4.65 -7.87 -0.82
N VAL A 59 4.06 -7.73 -2.02
CA VAL A 59 2.97 -6.79 -2.28
C VAL A 59 1.85 -6.97 -1.26
N ARG A 60 1.42 -8.20 -0.99
CA ARG A 60 0.42 -8.48 0.04
C ARG A 60 0.81 -7.91 1.40
N ARG A 61 2.04 -8.17 1.87
CA ARG A 61 2.56 -7.61 3.13
C ARG A 61 2.56 -6.09 3.15
N TYR A 62 2.94 -5.42 2.06
CA TYR A 62 2.92 -3.95 1.98
C TYR A 62 1.51 -3.37 2.12
N LEU A 63 0.52 -4.06 1.54
CA LEU A 63 -0.86 -3.62 1.54
C LEU A 63 -1.56 -3.89 2.88
N GLU A 64 -1.11 -4.93 3.58
CA GLU A 64 -1.55 -5.29 4.93
C GLU A 64 -0.82 -4.50 6.02
N SER A 65 0.38 -3.98 5.74
CA SER A 65 1.12 -3.16 6.69
C SER A 65 0.52 -1.76 6.78
N ALA A 66 -0.41 -1.57 7.71
CA ALA A 66 -0.72 -0.25 8.25
C ALA A 66 0.06 -0.05 9.55
N ASN A 67 0.75 1.08 9.67
CA ASN A 67 1.36 1.50 10.92
C ASN A 67 0.74 2.82 11.37
N VAL A 68 -0.34 2.70 12.15
CA VAL A 68 -1.06 3.85 12.72
C VAL A 68 -0.16 4.70 13.61
N ALA A 69 0.80 4.08 14.31
CA ALA A 69 1.73 4.79 15.19
C ALA A 69 2.67 5.73 14.43
N ASP A 70 3.01 5.38 13.17
CA ASP A 70 3.83 6.21 12.28
C ASP A 70 2.98 7.10 11.35
N ALA A 71 1.67 7.21 11.61
CA ALA A 71 0.71 7.87 10.74
C ALA A 71 0.81 7.39 9.27
N LYS A 72 0.88 6.07 9.07
CA LYS A 72 1.10 5.43 7.78
C LYS A 72 0.04 4.36 7.49
N TRP A 73 -0.66 4.50 6.36
CA TRP A 73 -1.76 3.59 5.99
C TRP A 73 -1.66 3.13 4.55
N SER A 74 -2.12 1.90 4.29
CA SER A 74 -2.50 1.56 2.91
C SER A 74 -3.69 2.41 2.49
N VAL A 75 -3.73 2.82 1.21
CA VAL A 75 -4.80 3.69 0.67
C VAL A 75 -6.20 3.15 0.99
N SER A 76 -6.42 1.84 0.82
CA SER A 76 -7.68 1.17 1.12
C SER A 76 -8.11 1.23 2.59
N GLN A 77 -7.16 1.36 3.52
CA GLN A 77 -7.41 1.35 4.97
C GLN A 77 -7.35 2.75 5.59
N PHE A 78 -7.16 3.79 4.78
CA PHE A 78 -7.11 5.14 5.30
C PHE A 78 -8.50 5.65 5.71
N HIS A 79 -8.58 6.15 6.94
CA HIS A 79 -9.78 6.72 7.54
C HIS A 79 -9.72 8.25 7.51
N PRO A 80 -10.32 8.91 6.52
CA PRO A 80 -10.22 10.37 6.37
C PRO A 80 -10.81 11.10 7.57
N ASP A 81 -11.85 10.55 8.21
CA ASP A 81 -12.52 11.16 9.37
C ASP A 81 -11.65 11.18 10.63
N SER A 82 -10.60 10.35 10.69
CA SER A 82 -9.62 10.36 11.77
C SER A 82 -8.49 11.37 11.55
N CYS A 83 -8.50 12.07 10.42
CA CYS A 83 -7.49 13.03 10.04
C CYS A 83 -8.10 14.43 9.94
N ALA A 84 -7.26 15.45 10.08
CA ALA A 84 -7.65 16.84 9.92
C ALA A 84 -6.72 17.51 8.92
N TRP A 85 -7.21 18.55 8.26
CA TRP A 85 -6.38 19.40 7.42
C TRP A 85 -6.44 20.84 7.94
N PRO A 86 -5.82 21.11 9.10
CA PRO A 86 -5.87 22.44 9.70
C PRO A 86 -5.09 23.42 8.83
N GLU A 87 -5.60 24.64 8.66
CA GLU A 87 -4.80 25.73 8.09
C GLU A 87 -3.75 26.16 9.15
N PRO A 88 -2.47 26.40 8.77
CA PRO A 88 -1.90 26.49 7.42
C PRO A 88 -1.17 25.21 6.95
N ALA A 89 -1.54 24.03 7.45
CA ALA A 89 -0.79 22.80 7.18
C ALA A 89 -0.78 22.46 5.68
N PRO A 90 0.39 22.16 5.10
CA PRO A 90 0.51 21.82 3.68
C PRO A 90 -0.04 20.43 3.34
N TYR A 91 -0.34 19.61 4.36
CA TYR A 91 -0.78 18.23 4.22
C TYR A 91 -1.93 17.91 5.19
N VAL A 92 -2.65 16.83 4.88
CA VAL A 92 -3.53 16.17 5.84
C VAL A 92 -2.70 15.63 7.01
N MET A 93 -3.20 15.84 8.22
CA MET A 93 -2.55 15.51 9.49
C MET A 93 -3.35 14.44 10.24
N TYR A 94 -2.64 13.51 10.89
CA TYR A 94 -3.17 12.61 11.89
C TYR A 94 -2.54 12.96 13.25
N GLY A 95 -3.34 13.56 14.14
CA GLY A 95 -2.81 14.19 15.34
C GLY A 95 -1.77 15.25 14.99
N ALA A 96 -0.53 15.08 15.47
CA ALA A 96 0.58 16.00 15.23
C ALA A 96 1.43 15.65 14.00
N GLN A 97 1.16 14.54 13.32
CA GLN A 97 2.02 14.01 12.25
C GLN A 97 1.32 14.11 10.88
N PRO A 98 2.06 14.38 9.79
CA PRO A 98 1.50 14.30 8.45
C PRO A 98 1.08 12.89 8.10
N ALA A 99 -0.15 12.74 7.62
CA ALA A 99 -0.70 11.44 7.26
C ALA A 99 -0.09 10.93 5.95
N THR A 100 0.49 9.74 5.99
CA THR A 100 1.18 9.12 4.86
C THR A 100 0.35 7.97 4.31
N LEU A 101 0.08 8.03 3.02
CA LEU A 101 -0.61 6.99 2.26
C LEU A 101 0.40 6.16 1.50
N CYS A 102 0.13 4.87 1.45
CA CYS A 102 0.99 3.89 0.82
C CYS A 102 0.19 3.02 -0.14
N THR A 103 0.77 2.72 -1.29
CA THR A 103 0.20 1.74 -2.22
C THR A 103 1.28 1.00 -2.96
N VAL A 104 0.92 -0.15 -3.51
CA VAL A 104 1.67 -0.77 -4.59
C VAL A 104 1.00 -0.42 -5.91
N ALA A 105 1.79 -0.05 -6.90
CA ALA A 105 1.32 0.36 -8.21
C ALA A 105 2.29 -0.08 -9.32
N ARG A 106 1.79 -0.11 -10.55
CA ARG A 106 2.62 -0.21 -11.74
C ARG A 106 3.03 1.20 -12.18
N LEU A 107 4.32 1.41 -12.41
CA LEU A 107 4.81 2.68 -12.93
C LEU A 107 4.46 2.82 -14.41
N ILE A 108 3.76 3.89 -14.79
CA ILE A 108 3.42 4.19 -16.18
C ILE A 108 4.46 5.12 -16.79
N SER A 109 4.80 6.19 -16.08
CA SER A 109 5.90 7.09 -16.45
C SER A 109 6.55 7.68 -15.20
N GLY A 110 7.81 8.09 -15.36
CA GLY A 110 8.53 8.90 -14.41
C GLY A 110 9.17 10.06 -15.16
N ASP A 111 8.80 11.28 -14.81
CA ASP A 111 9.22 12.50 -15.48
C ASP A 111 9.96 13.41 -14.50
N PHE A 112 11.08 13.98 -14.94
CA PHE A 112 11.83 14.99 -14.21
C PHE A 112 11.79 16.29 -14.98
N HIS A 113 11.12 17.29 -14.42
CA HIS A 113 11.06 18.63 -15.00
C HIS A 113 12.00 19.57 -14.26
N MET A 114 12.82 20.28 -15.02
CA MET A 114 13.68 21.34 -14.51
C MET A 114 13.66 22.50 -15.52
N ALA A 115 12.94 23.57 -15.19
CA ALA A 115 12.94 24.81 -15.96
C ALA A 115 13.80 25.86 -15.26
N VAL A 116 14.32 26.84 -16.01
CA VAL A 116 15.21 27.89 -15.44
C VAL A 116 14.51 28.72 -14.36
N HIS A 117 13.18 28.88 -14.48
CA HIS A 117 12.38 29.72 -13.59
C HIS A 117 11.44 28.93 -12.66
N GLU A 118 11.47 27.60 -12.74
CA GLU A 118 10.61 26.74 -11.93
C GLU A 118 11.46 25.74 -11.15
N PRO A 119 11.16 25.53 -9.86
CA PRO A 119 11.88 24.54 -9.08
C PRO A 119 11.77 23.14 -9.71
N PRO A 120 12.80 22.29 -9.55
CA PRO A 120 12.76 20.95 -10.11
C PRO A 120 11.59 20.15 -9.55
N SER A 121 10.98 19.32 -10.39
CA SER A 121 9.89 18.44 -9.98
C SER A 121 10.08 17.03 -10.50
N PHE A 122 9.79 16.08 -9.61
CA PHE A 122 9.73 14.65 -9.91
C PHE A 122 8.27 14.25 -9.97
N VAL A 123 7.84 13.70 -11.09
CA VAL A 123 6.45 13.27 -11.32
C VAL A 123 6.47 11.78 -11.61
N VAL A 124 5.59 11.03 -10.97
CA VAL A 124 5.33 9.64 -11.31
C VAL A 124 3.86 9.48 -11.64
N VAL A 125 3.58 8.86 -12.79
CA VAL A 125 2.24 8.42 -13.15
C VAL A 125 2.16 6.94 -12.85
N LEU A 126 1.18 6.56 -12.05
CA LEU A 126 1.05 5.23 -11.49
C LEU A 126 -0.30 4.65 -11.88
N GLU A 127 -0.33 3.36 -12.17
CA GLU A 127 -1.56 2.62 -12.32
C GLU A 127 -1.80 1.75 -11.08
N LEU A 128 -2.94 2.01 -10.44
CA LEU A 128 -3.38 1.26 -9.27
C LEU A 128 -3.78 -0.16 -9.69
N LEU A 129 -3.25 -1.14 -8.96
CA LEU A 129 -3.42 -2.57 -9.28
C LEU A 129 -4.73 -3.14 -8.76
N ARG A 130 -5.41 -2.44 -7.82
CA ARG A 130 -6.60 -2.94 -7.13
C ARG A 130 -7.75 -1.95 -7.25
N GLU A 131 -8.94 -2.45 -7.55
CA GLU A 131 -10.14 -1.60 -7.65
C GLU A 131 -10.52 -0.96 -6.30
N VAL A 132 -10.19 -1.62 -5.18
CA VAL A 132 -10.39 -1.05 -3.84
C VAL A 132 -9.53 0.19 -3.61
N ASP A 133 -8.30 0.24 -4.16
CA ASP A 133 -7.44 1.43 -4.07
C ASP A 133 -7.98 2.54 -4.95
N CYS A 134 -8.43 2.23 -6.17
CA CYS A 134 -9.11 3.19 -7.05
C CYS A 134 -10.30 3.84 -6.34
N SER A 135 -11.17 3.01 -5.77
CA SER A 135 -12.36 3.46 -5.04
C SER A 135 -12.00 4.30 -3.82
N ALA A 136 -10.97 3.90 -3.08
CA ALA A 136 -10.47 4.66 -1.93
C ALA A 136 -9.88 6.01 -2.34
N ILE A 137 -9.09 6.10 -3.42
CA ILE A 137 -8.58 7.39 -3.93
C ILE A 137 -9.72 8.31 -4.34
N ARG A 138 -10.72 7.82 -5.08
CA ARG A 138 -11.89 8.63 -5.47
C ARG A 138 -12.65 9.14 -4.24
N ARG A 139 -12.81 8.30 -3.22
CA ARG A 139 -13.41 8.68 -1.93
C ARG A 139 -12.60 9.77 -1.24
N LEU A 140 -11.27 9.65 -1.22
CA LEU A 140 -10.39 10.63 -0.58
C LEU A 140 -10.40 11.98 -1.29
N LYS A 141 -10.36 11.97 -2.64
CA LYS A 141 -10.51 13.17 -3.46
C LYS A 141 -11.84 13.86 -3.14
N ARG A 142 -12.96 13.13 -3.19
CA ARG A 142 -14.29 13.68 -2.88
C ARG A 142 -14.39 14.23 -1.46
N HIS A 143 -13.86 13.51 -0.46
CA HIS A 143 -13.91 13.94 0.94
C HIS A 143 -13.21 15.28 1.15
N TRP A 144 -12.05 15.50 0.52
CA TRP A 144 -11.28 16.74 0.64
C TRP A 144 -11.55 17.78 -0.47
N GLY A 145 -12.60 17.58 -1.29
CA GLY A 145 -13.02 18.52 -2.33
C GLY A 145 -12.12 18.57 -3.57
N GLY A 146 -11.35 17.52 -3.84
CA GLY A 146 -10.53 17.38 -5.03
C GLY A 146 -11.28 16.87 -6.25
N LYS A 147 -10.67 17.05 -7.42
CA LYS A 147 -11.16 16.50 -8.69
C LYS A 147 -11.08 14.98 -8.67
N ASP A 148 -12.09 14.34 -9.25
CA ASP A 148 -12.14 12.90 -9.39
C ASP A 148 -11.00 12.40 -10.31
N ILE A 149 -10.58 11.16 -10.12
CA ILE A 149 -9.54 10.55 -10.94
C ILE A 149 -10.15 9.79 -12.11
N GLU A 150 -9.53 9.91 -13.29
CA GLU A 150 -9.94 9.17 -14.48
C GLU A 150 -9.31 7.78 -14.50
N GLY A 151 -10.15 6.74 -14.54
CA GLY A 151 -9.70 5.35 -14.62
C GLY A 151 -8.94 4.89 -13.37
N ARG A 152 -7.79 4.25 -13.58
CA ARG A 152 -6.91 3.67 -12.53
C ARG A 152 -5.61 4.43 -12.34
N ARG A 153 -5.44 5.56 -13.03
CA ARG A 153 -4.20 6.32 -13.03
C ARG A 153 -4.21 7.38 -11.94
N ILE A 154 -3.08 7.52 -11.27
CA ILE A 154 -2.85 8.53 -10.25
C ILE A 154 -1.49 9.16 -10.50
N GLU A 155 -1.44 10.48 -10.43
CA GLU A 155 -0.19 11.23 -10.47
C GLU A 155 0.24 11.54 -9.04
N ALA A 156 1.51 11.28 -8.74
CA ALA A 156 2.16 11.73 -7.54
C ALA A 156 3.41 12.54 -7.90
N ALA A 157 3.56 13.71 -7.29
CA ALA A 157 4.64 14.64 -7.65
C ALA A 157 5.35 15.20 -6.43
N ARG A 158 6.65 15.46 -6.56
CA ARG A 158 7.46 16.20 -5.60
C ARG A 158 8.09 17.39 -6.29
N LYS A 159 7.59 18.59 -6.00
CA LYS A 159 8.26 19.86 -6.31
C LYS A 159 9.27 20.17 -5.23
N LEU A 160 10.52 20.38 -5.61
CA LEU A 160 11.56 20.83 -4.70
C LEU A 160 11.39 22.32 -4.42
N PRO A 161 11.81 22.81 -3.25
CA PRO A 161 11.73 24.24 -2.95
C PRO A 161 12.82 25.05 -3.66
N THR A 162 13.96 24.42 -4.01
CA THR A 162 15.09 25.08 -4.68
C THR A 162 15.83 24.11 -5.60
N HIS A 163 16.57 24.64 -6.58
CA HIS A 163 17.43 23.86 -7.47
C HIS A 163 18.63 23.18 -6.81
N ARG A 164 18.94 23.54 -5.55
CA ARG A 164 20.10 23.00 -4.82
C ARG A 164 19.77 21.76 -4.00
N GLN A 165 18.49 21.43 -3.87
CA GLN A 165 18.07 20.25 -3.12
C GLN A 165 18.03 19.03 -4.04
N GLY A 166 18.48 17.89 -3.52
CA GLY A 166 18.22 16.59 -4.11
C GLY A 166 16.87 16.05 -3.65
N PHE A 167 16.36 15.06 -4.37
CA PHE A 167 15.29 14.20 -3.88
C PHE A 167 15.81 12.77 -3.91
N ASP A 168 16.34 12.31 -2.77
CA ASP A 168 17.05 11.04 -2.65
C ASP A 168 16.21 10.00 -1.93
N ASN A 169 14.92 9.92 -2.28
CA ASN A 169 13.96 8.99 -1.67
C ASN A 169 13.47 7.94 -2.66
N PHE A 170 14.41 7.43 -3.45
CA PHE A 170 14.19 6.35 -4.39
C PHE A 170 15.02 5.17 -3.92
N TYR A 171 14.36 4.06 -3.65
CA TYR A 171 14.96 2.95 -2.93
C TYR A 171 14.90 1.65 -3.72
N TRP A 172 16.01 0.92 -3.73
CA TRP A 172 16.03 -0.45 -4.18
C TRP A 172 15.46 -1.35 -3.08
N ALA A 173 14.30 -1.93 -3.36
CA ALA A 173 13.73 -2.99 -2.53
C ALA A 173 13.59 -4.26 -3.36
N GLY A 174 14.54 -4.60 -4.24
CA GLY A 174 14.45 -5.84 -5.02
C GLY A 174 14.41 -7.09 -4.14
N ASP A 175 15.12 -7.06 -3.00
CA ASP A 175 15.20 -8.22 -2.11
C ASP A 175 14.30 -8.16 -0.88
N ARG A 176 14.27 -7.01 -0.20
CA ARG A 176 13.49 -6.72 1.00
C ARG A 176 13.32 -5.20 1.16
N MET A 177 12.33 -4.76 1.94
CA MET A 177 12.41 -3.42 2.51
C MET A 177 13.47 -3.42 3.59
N SER A 178 14.40 -2.47 3.49
CA SER A 178 15.23 -2.14 4.64
C SER A 178 14.44 -1.31 5.64
N PRO A 179 14.77 -1.38 6.94
CA PRO A 179 14.31 -0.41 7.91
C PRO A 179 14.71 1.03 7.52
N PRO A 180 14.00 2.04 8.05
CA PRO A 180 14.37 3.45 7.90
C PRO A 180 15.85 3.71 8.22
N GLY A 181 16.57 4.31 7.28
CA GLY A 181 18.00 4.63 7.37
C GLY A 181 18.95 3.52 6.88
N MET A 182 18.43 2.36 6.46
CA MET A 182 19.22 1.25 5.89
C MET A 182 18.84 0.93 4.44
N GLU A 183 18.01 1.77 3.83
CA GLU A 183 17.59 1.58 2.45
C GLU A 183 18.73 1.83 1.46
N GLU A 184 18.81 0.97 0.45
CA GLU A 184 19.71 1.16 -0.68
C GLU A 184 19.11 2.22 -1.60
N LEU A 185 19.83 3.32 -1.82
CA LEU A 185 19.41 4.39 -2.70
C LEU A 185 19.59 3.99 -4.17
N MET A 186 18.63 4.35 -5.00
CA MET A 186 18.71 4.27 -6.44
C MET A 186 18.46 5.63 -7.09
N ALA A 187 18.96 5.85 -8.31
CA ALA A 187 18.64 7.07 -9.04
C ALA A 187 17.19 7.01 -9.56
N PHE A 188 16.49 8.14 -9.58
CA PHE A 188 15.16 8.26 -10.17
C PHE A 188 15.11 7.73 -11.61
N THR A 189 16.16 8.02 -12.39
CA THR A 189 16.32 7.60 -13.78
C THR A 189 16.45 6.09 -13.97
N SER A 190 16.62 5.32 -12.88
CA SER A 190 16.68 3.85 -12.94
C SER A 190 15.29 3.20 -12.98
N LEU A 191 14.24 3.95 -12.62
CA LEU A 191 12.85 3.51 -12.75
C LEU A 191 12.46 3.43 -14.24
N ARG A 192 11.68 2.42 -14.58
CA ARG A 192 11.22 2.16 -15.95
C ARG A 192 9.70 1.98 -15.98
N PRO A 193 9.05 2.32 -17.11
CA PRO A 193 7.67 1.90 -17.34
C PRO A 193 7.50 0.41 -17.05
N ASP A 194 6.34 0.08 -16.50
CA ASP A 194 5.92 -1.24 -16.02
C ASP A 194 6.63 -1.77 -14.77
N ASP A 195 7.56 -1.00 -14.17
CA ASP A 195 8.13 -1.36 -12.87
C ASP A 195 7.03 -1.47 -11.82
N LEU A 196 7.10 -2.53 -11.01
CA LEU A 196 6.29 -2.67 -9.81
C LEU A 196 6.94 -1.87 -8.69
N VAL A 197 6.21 -0.89 -8.18
CA VAL A 197 6.71 0.03 -7.15
C VAL A 197 5.78 0.08 -5.95
N TYR A 198 6.36 0.24 -4.77
CA TYR A 198 5.67 0.70 -3.58
C TYR A 198 5.92 2.19 -3.43
N VAL A 199 4.84 2.96 -3.27
CA VAL A 199 4.91 4.42 -3.27
C VAL A 199 4.32 4.97 -1.99
N GLU A 200 5.02 5.93 -1.42
CA GLU A 200 4.57 6.71 -0.27
C GLU A 200 4.27 8.14 -0.73
N TRP A 201 3.10 8.65 -0.35
CA TRP A 201 2.73 10.03 -0.62
C TRP A 201 1.89 10.63 0.50
N ARG A 202 1.80 11.95 0.50
CA ARG A 202 0.91 12.72 1.40
C ARG A 202 -0.18 13.39 0.59
N ILE A 203 -1.36 13.50 1.17
CA ILE A 203 -2.43 14.30 0.59
C ILE A 203 -2.08 15.78 0.82
N ALA A 204 -1.99 16.55 -0.26
CA ALA A 204 -1.63 17.96 -0.26
C ALA A 204 -2.61 18.77 -1.12
N ARG A 205 -2.54 20.10 -1.05
CA ARG A 205 -3.34 21.01 -1.88
C ARG A 205 -2.40 21.74 -2.83
N ASP A 206 -2.77 21.79 -4.11
CA ASP A 206 -2.07 22.58 -5.12
C ASP A 206 -3.12 23.20 -6.05
N ASN A 207 -3.06 24.52 -6.24
CA ASN A 207 -4.00 25.28 -7.08
C ASN A 207 -5.49 24.97 -6.84
N GLY A 208 -5.88 24.79 -5.57
CA GLY A 208 -7.26 24.50 -5.18
C GLY A 208 -7.72 23.05 -5.40
N ASP A 209 -6.85 22.16 -5.90
CA ASP A 209 -7.12 20.73 -6.01
C ASP A 209 -6.35 19.93 -4.95
N VAL A 210 -6.86 18.74 -4.64
CA VAL A 210 -6.20 17.74 -3.81
C VAL A 210 -5.21 17.00 -4.68
N VAL A 211 -3.93 17.01 -4.32
CA VAL A 211 -2.85 16.32 -5.04
C VAL A 211 -2.12 15.35 -4.13
N PHE A 212 -1.41 14.39 -4.72
CA PHE A 212 -0.60 13.43 -3.98
C PHE A 212 0.86 13.86 -4.05
N ARG A 213 1.40 14.34 -2.92
CA ARG A 213 2.79 14.75 -2.85
C ARG A 213 3.67 13.55 -2.59
N LEU A 214 4.47 13.18 -3.58
CA LEU A 214 5.40 12.05 -3.53
C LEU A 214 6.37 12.22 -2.34
N GLN A 215 6.58 11.15 -1.57
CA GLN A 215 7.51 11.07 -0.45
C GLN A 215 8.63 10.07 -0.71
N ALA A 216 8.29 8.88 -1.22
CA ALA A 216 9.26 7.84 -1.53
C ALA A 216 8.73 6.92 -2.63
N VAL A 217 9.64 6.32 -3.38
CA VAL A 217 9.35 5.21 -4.31
C VAL A 217 10.33 4.08 -4.01
N HIS A 218 9.79 2.89 -3.79
CA HIS A 218 10.56 1.67 -3.57
C HIS A 218 10.34 0.73 -4.74
N PHE A 219 11.41 0.46 -5.50
CA PHE A 219 11.38 -0.53 -6.56
C PHE A 219 11.20 -1.94 -5.97
N ILE A 220 10.17 -2.68 -6.42
CA ILE A 220 9.93 -4.06 -5.97
C ILE A 220 10.46 -5.04 -7.01
N ALA A 221 9.96 -4.94 -8.24
CA ALA A 221 10.24 -5.90 -9.30
C ALA A 221 10.04 -5.26 -10.68
N ARG A 222 10.64 -5.88 -11.69
CA ARG A 222 10.54 -5.47 -13.09
C ARG A 222 10.00 -6.65 -13.92
N PRO A 223 9.07 -6.42 -14.86
CA PRO A 223 8.69 -7.47 -15.78
C PRO A 223 9.91 -8.01 -16.53
N PRO A 224 9.97 -9.32 -16.83
CA PRO A 224 11.02 -9.84 -17.69
C PRO A 224 10.96 -9.10 -19.03
N HIS A 225 12.12 -8.72 -19.56
CA HIS A 225 12.19 -8.18 -20.92
C HIS A 225 11.76 -9.30 -21.86
N ASN A 226 10.59 -9.13 -22.50
CA ASN A 226 10.29 -9.89 -23.71
C ASN A 226 11.24 -9.33 -24.79
N LEU A 227 12.43 -9.91 -24.87
CA LEU A 227 13.36 -9.73 -26.00
C LEU A 227 12.76 -10.33 -27.26
#